data_AF-A0A1X6X3B4-F1
#
_entry.id   AF-A0A1X6X3B4-F1
#
_cell.length_a   1.000
_cell.length_b   1.000
_cell.length_c   1.000
_cell.angle_alpha   90.00
_cell.angle_beta   90.00
_cell.angle_gamma   90.00
#
_symmetry.space_group_name_H-M   'P 1'
#
loop_
_entity.id
_entity.type
_entity.pdbx_description
1 polymer ?
#
loop_
_entity_poly.entity_id
_entity_poly.type
_entity_poly.pdbx_seq_one_letter_code
_entity_poly.pdbx_strand_id
1 'polypeptide(L)'
;MTDDKPQPQPEPQPPSASPPAPQPRRTRRGEILVGPSVLSRWGPLAGIGLPIISLILAPLGTAGLQQLLLIDGIRTLAPSWLLASTWAQGVLAYLALWALLAGWALVPMALTRRIVLLDPAEGTVRRRRGPGRPSPARPVADVVWAVGDADRDASALIGLYPGGPDAAAAAHADAEDVEQWGVGHIGWDDAAFDGLRALQDAAGLAPAPPRPVLVARERRERHAAANRELARRVGMPWREEYADDRAAFQRDFDRARRVLGGREPGR
;
A
#
# COMPACT_ATOMS: atom_id res chain seq x y z
N MET A 1 -62.50 9.62 -6.73
CA MET A 1 -61.88 10.94 -6.50
C MET A 1 -60.95 10.73 -5.33
N THR A 2 -59.73 10.31 -5.63
CA THR A 2 -58.75 9.85 -4.64
C THR A 2 -57.61 10.86 -4.68
N ASP A 3 -57.35 11.50 -3.55
CA ASP A 3 -56.32 12.53 -3.37
C ASP A 3 -54.94 11.98 -3.76
N ASP A 4 -54.42 12.51 -4.87
CA ASP A 4 -53.03 12.34 -5.28
C ASP A 4 -52.19 13.38 -4.53
N LYS A 5 -51.65 12.98 -3.38
CA LYS A 5 -50.69 13.80 -2.63
C LYS A 5 -49.35 13.79 -3.37
N PRO A 6 -48.81 14.94 -3.81
CA PRO A 6 -47.51 14.99 -4.45
C PRO A 6 -46.43 14.50 -3.47
N GLN A 7 -45.69 13.48 -3.89
CA GLN A 7 -44.52 13.00 -3.15
C GLN A 7 -43.50 14.15 -3.02
N PRO A 8 -42.90 14.36 -1.83
CA PRO A 8 -41.83 15.33 -1.70
C PRO A 8 -40.65 14.91 -2.58
N GLN A 9 -40.28 15.78 -3.51
CA GLN A 9 -39.07 15.63 -4.31
C GLN A 9 -37.88 15.47 -3.36
N PRO A 10 -36.99 14.48 -3.58
CA PRO A 10 -35.78 14.37 -2.79
C PRO A 10 -34.95 15.65 -2.98
N GLU A 11 -34.61 16.30 -1.86
CA GLU A 11 -33.74 17.46 -1.84
C GLU A 11 -32.46 17.16 -2.65
N PRO A 12 -32.00 18.09 -3.50
CA PRO A 12 -30.75 17.92 -4.22
C PRO A 12 -29.63 17.77 -3.19
N GLN A 13 -29.02 16.58 -3.14
CA GLN A 13 -27.83 16.34 -2.34
C GLN A 13 -26.80 17.44 -2.67
N PRO A 14 -26.20 18.10 -1.66
CA PRO A 14 -25.16 19.08 -1.92
C PRO A 14 -24.06 18.41 -2.76
N PRO A 15 -23.49 19.12 -3.75
CA PRO A 15 -22.46 18.55 -4.62
C PRO A 15 -21.37 17.96 -3.74
N SER A 16 -21.21 16.64 -3.83
CA SER A 16 -20.17 15.87 -3.17
C SER A 16 -18.88 16.66 -3.28
N ALA A 17 -18.36 17.15 -2.16
CA ALA A 17 -17.15 17.97 -2.14
C ALA A 17 -16.10 17.30 -3.04
N SER A 18 -15.59 18.03 -4.04
CA SER A 18 -14.62 17.49 -4.97
C SER A 18 -13.51 16.79 -4.18
N PRO A 19 -13.17 15.54 -4.53
CA PRO A 19 -12.22 14.76 -3.74
C PRO A 19 -10.92 15.56 -3.61
N PRO A 20 -10.27 15.53 -2.43
CA PRO A 20 -9.09 16.33 -2.19
C PRO A 20 -8.02 16.04 -3.24
N ALA A 21 -7.36 17.10 -3.70
CA ALA A 21 -6.32 17.04 -4.71
C ALA A 21 -5.22 16.05 -4.30
N PRO A 22 -4.66 15.27 -5.25
CA PRO A 22 -3.62 14.31 -4.94
C PRO A 22 -2.35 15.01 -4.44
N GLN A 23 -1.69 14.44 -3.43
CA GLN A 23 -0.40 14.91 -2.91
C GLN A 23 0.71 13.91 -3.22
N PRO A 24 1.08 13.73 -4.50
CA PRO A 24 2.03 12.71 -4.88
C PRO A 24 3.46 13.08 -4.47
N ARG A 25 4.29 12.05 -4.31
CA ARG A 25 5.73 12.23 -4.07
C ARG A 25 6.42 12.71 -5.35
N ARG A 26 7.29 13.71 -5.24
CA ARG A 26 8.08 14.24 -6.37
C ARG A 26 9.56 13.92 -6.26
N THR A 27 10.24 13.74 -7.39
CA THR A 27 11.71 13.67 -7.47
C THR A 27 12.31 15.07 -7.32
N ARG A 28 13.63 15.17 -7.16
CA ARG A 28 14.34 16.47 -7.14
C ARG A 28 14.18 17.25 -8.45
N ARG A 29 13.82 16.59 -9.55
CA ARG A 29 13.57 17.19 -10.86
C ARG A 29 12.11 17.61 -11.06
N GLY A 30 11.26 17.39 -10.07
CA GLY A 30 9.83 17.72 -10.15
C GLY A 30 8.94 16.61 -10.71
N GLU A 31 9.52 15.50 -11.20
CA GLU A 31 8.75 14.35 -11.71
C GLU A 31 7.94 13.71 -10.58
N ILE A 32 6.68 13.37 -10.86
CA ILE A 32 5.79 12.66 -9.96
C ILE A 32 6.11 11.16 -10.01
N LEU A 33 6.31 10.54 -8.83
CA LEU A 33 6.49 9.10 -8.73
C LEU A 33 5.14 8.39 -8.61
N VAL A 34 4.85 7.52 -9.56
CA VAL A 34 3.76 6.55 -9.50
C VAL A 34 4.35 5.22 -9.01
N GLY A 35 4.02 4.87 -7.76
CA GLY A 35 4.53 3.68 -7.07
C GLY A 35 5.37 3.99 -5.83
N PRO A 36 5.65 2.95 -5.01
CA PRO A 36 6.30 3.13 -3.71
C PRO A 36 7.76 3.58 -3.86
N SER A 37 8.23 4.30 -2.84
CA SER A 37 9.65 4.61 -2.68
C SER A 37 10.39 3.47 -2.01
N VAL A 38 11.72 3.39 -2.21
CA VAL A 38 12.55 2.42 -1.49
C VAL A 38 12.46 2.69 0.01
N LEU A 39 12.55 3.97 0.41
CA LEU A 39 12.51 4.38 1.81
C LEU A 39 11.19 4.01 2.51
N SER A 40 10.05 4.25 1.86
CA SER A 40 8.75 3.98 2.48
C SER A 40 8.48 2.50 2.72
N ARG A 41 9.04 1.62 1.89
CA ARG A 41 8.98 0.16 2.07
C ARG A 41 10.07 -0.38 3.00
N TRP A 42 11.25 0.25 3.03
CA TRP A 42 12.38 -0.17 3.86
C TRP A 42 12.22 0.21 5.34
N GLY A 43 11.60 1.36 5.63
CA GLY A 43 11.45 1.90 6.98
C GLY A 43 10.88 0.90 8.01
N PRO A 44 9.73 0.25 7.76
CA PRO A 44 9.17 -0.72 8.69
C PRO A 44 10.04 -1.96 8.89
N LEU A 45 10.68 -2.45 7.81
CA LEU A 45 11.54 -3.62 7.86
C LEU A 45 12.80 -3.36 8.70
N ALA A 46 13.46 -2.22 8.43
CA ALA A 46 14.68 -1.82 9.12
C ALA A 46 14.44 -1.34 10.56
N GLY A 47 13.28 -0.76 10.84
CA GLY A 47 12.95 -0.20 12.16
C GLY A 47 12.39 -1.22 13.15
N ILE A 48 11.74 -2.31 12.69
CA ILE A 48 11.06 -3.26 13.57
C ILE A 48 11.53 -4.69 13.34
N GLY A 49 11.41 -5.21 12.11
CA GLY A 49 11.68 -6.62 11.83
C GLY A 49 13.15 -7.00 11.97
N LEU A 50 14.03 -6.26 11.30
CA LEU A 50 15.47 -6.54 11.30
C LEU A 50 16.15 -6.39 12.66
N PRO A 51 15.81 -5.38 13.50
CA PRO A 51 16.29 -5.30 14.88
C PRO A 51 15.97 -6.57 15.67
N ILE A 52 14.75 -7.09 15.61
CA ILE A 52 14.35 -8.29 16.35
C ILE A 52 15.18 -9.50 15.88
N ILE A 53 15.31 -9.70 14.57
CA ILE A 53 16.11 -10.79 14.01
C ILE A 53 17.59 -10.66 14.41
N SER A 54 18.13 -9.45 14.34
CA SER A 54 19.53 -9.17 14.69
C SER A 54 19.80 -9.41 16.18
N LEU A 55 18.82 -9.10 17.04
CA LEU A 55 18.90 -9.35 18.47
C LEU A 55 18.92 -10.85 18.78
N ILE A 56 18.09 -11.64 18.08
CA ILE A 56 18.07 -13.11 18.20
C ILE A 56 19.41 -13.72 17.74
N LEU A 57 20.01 -13.17 16.68
CA LEU A 57 21.29 -13.64 16.13
C LEU A 57 22.54 -13.06 16.81
N ALA A 58 22.38 -12.06 17.68
CA ALA A 58 23.48 -11.35 18.34
C ALA A 58 24.46 -12.29 19.08
N PRO A 59 24.05 -13.36 19.77
CA PRO A 59 24.98 -14.30 20.40
C PRO A 59 25.95 -14.95 19.41
N LEU A 60 25.46 -15.32 18.21
CA LEU A 60 26.30 -15.89 17.16
C LEU A 60 27.29 -14.85 16.61
N GLY A 61 26.80 -13.63 16.35
CA GLY A 61 27.65 -12.53 15.92
C GLY A 61 28.73 -12.19 16.95
N THR A 62 28.39 -12.27 18.24
CA THR A 62 29.33 -12.01 19.35
C THR A 62 30.42 -13.08 19.39
N ALA A 63 30.06 -14.36 19.28
CA ALA A 63 31.02 -15.45 19.24
C ALA A 63 31.97 -15.35 18.03
N GLY A 64 31.43 -15.00 16.86
CA GLY A 64 32.25 -14.77 15.66
C GLY A 64 33.20 -13.57 15.81
N LEU A 65 32.73 -12.47 16.41
CA LEU A 65 33.56 -11.30 16.70
C LEU A 65 34.68 -11.64 17.69
N GLN A 66 34.39 -12.43 18.72
CA GLN A 66 35.39 -12.91 19.67
C GLN A 66 36.47 -13.75 19.00
N GLN A 67 36.09 -14.65 18.09
CA GLN A 67 37.07 -15.44 17.30
C GLN A 67 37.92 -14.54 16.41
N LEU A 68 37.31 -13.53 15.78
CA LEU A 68 38.02 -12.56 14.94
C LEU A 68 39.07 -11.76 15.73
N LEU A 69 38.74 -11.35 16.96
CA LEU A 69 39.61 -10.59 17.86
C LEU A 69 40.77 -11.42 18.44
N LEU A 70 40.80 -12.74 18.23
CA LEU A 70 41.94 -13.60 18.55
C LEU A 70 43.04 -13.55 17.48
N ILE A 71 42.76 -13.00 16.29
CA ILE A 71 43.73 -12.83 15.22
C ILE A 71 44.63 -11.63 15.57
N ASP A 72 45.94 -11.86 15.76
CA ASP A 72 46.87 -10.83 16.26
C ASP A 72 46.87 -9.53 15.44
N GLY A 73 46.75 -9.63 14.11
CA GLY A 73 46.66 -8.46 13.24
C GLY A 73 45.40 -7.61 13.45
N ILE A 74 44.28 -8.23 13.86
CA ILE A 74 43.01 -7.54 14.12
C ILE A 74 42.98 -7.05 15.58
N ARG A 75 43.50 -7.86 16.50
CA ARG A 75 43.58 -7.54 17.93
C ARG A 75 44.38 -6.27 18.20
N THR A 76 45.49 -6.08 17.47
CA THR A 76 46.36 -4.89 17.58
C THR A 76 45.72 -3.61 17.04
N LEU A 77 44.76 -3.74 16.12
CA LEU A 77 43.99 -2.63 15.54
C LEU A 77 42.70 -2.34 16.30
N ALA A 78 42.24 -3.29 17.13
CA ALA A 78 40.98 -3.16 17.85
C ALA A 78 41.11 -2.19 19.05
N PRO A 79 40.14 -1.29 19.25
CA PRO A 79 40.18 -0.37 20.37
C PRO A 79 39.99 -1.12 21.70
N SER A 80 40.63 -0.63 22.76
CA SER A 80 40.69 -1.28 24.07
C SER A 80 39.32 -1.54 24.71
N TRP A 81 38.34 -0.65 24.50
CA TRP A 81 36.97 -0.81 25.01
C TRP A 81 36.24 -2.03 24.41
N LEU A 82 36.59 -2.42 23.18
CA LEU A 82 35.99 -3.55 22.49
C LEU A 82 36.58 -4.88 22.98
N LEU A 83 37.87 -4.88 23.33
CA LEU A 83 38.57 -6.04 23.88
C LEU A 83 38.19 -6.30 25.34
N ALA A 84 37.91 -5.24 26.10
CA ALA A 84 37.65 -5.32 27.54
C ALA A 84 36.22 -5.75 27.91
N SER A 85 35.27 -5.69 26.98
CA SER A 85 33.85 -5.81 27.31
C SER A 85 33.04 -6.69 26.36
N THR A 86 32.49 -7.77 26.90
CA THR A 86 31.59 -8.68 26.18
C THR A 86 30.26 -8.04 25.80
N TRP A 87 29.75 -7.09 26.62
CA TRP A 87 28.53 -6.34 26.26
C TRP A 87 28.78 -5.45 25.03
N ALA A 88 29.96 -4.84 24.94
CA ALA A 88 30.32 -3.97 23.83
C ALA A 88 30.47 -4.78 22.52
N GLN A 89 31.06 -5.97 22.62
CA GLN A 89 31.12 -6.94 21.52
C GLN A 89 29.71 -7.36 21.07
N GLY A 90 28.79 -7.60 22.02
CA GLY A 90 27.41 -7.97 21.71
C GLY A 90 26.62 -6.87 21.01
N VAL A 91 26.74 -5.62 21.47
CA VAL A 91 26.10 -4.48 20.82
C VAL A 91 26.69 -4.24 19.42
N LEU A 92 28.01 -4.34 19.27
CA LEU A 92 28.65 -4.17 17.96
C LEU A 92 28.24 -5.28 16.99
N ALA A 93 28.20 -6.53 17.45
CA ALA A 93 27.72 -7.67 16.67
C ALA A 93 26.27 -7.50 16.24
N TYR A 94 25.40 -7.06 17.17
CA TYR A 94 24.01 -6.73 16.87
C TYR A 94 23.89 -5.66 15.79
N LEU A 95 24.60 -4.52 15.93
CA LEU A 95 24.56 -3.43 14.97
C LEU A 95 25.12 -3.84 13.61
N ALA A 96 26.19 -4.62 13.59
CA ALA A 96 26.80 -5.14 12.36
C ALA A 96 25.84 -6.10 11.63
N LEU A 97 25.22 -7.03 12.35
CA LEU A 97 24.20 -7.94 11.81
C LEU A 97 23.00 -7.16 11.26
N TRP A 98 22.52 -6.18 12.03
CA TRP A 98 21.42 -5.32 11.60
C TRP A 98 21.77 -4.56 10.32
N ALA A 99 22.94 -3.90 10.26
CA ALA A 99 23.39 -3.17 9.09
C ALA A 99 23.57 -4.09 7.88
N LEU A 100 24.14 -5.28 8.09
CA LEU A 100 24.33 -6.29 7.03
C LEU A 100 22.99 -6.76 6.47
N LEU A 101 22.05 -7.18 7.33
CA LEU A 101 20.74 -7.64 6.91
C LEU A 101 19.92 -6.51 6.27
N ALA A 102 20.02 -5.29 6.80
CA ALA A 102 19.34 -4.12 6.26
C ALA A 102 19.88 -3.74 4.88
N GLY A 103 21.21 -3.78 4.70
CA GLY A 103 21.84 -3.59 3.40
C GLY A 103 21.46 -4.69 2.41
N TRP A 104 21.50 -5.95 2.86
CA TRP A 104 21.17 -7.10 2.03
C TRP A 104 19.70 -7.10 1.59
N ALA A 105 18.76 -6.70 2.45
CA ALA A 105 17.35 -6.55 2.10
C ALA A 105 17.09 -5.36 1.14
N LEU A 106 17.90 -4.30 1.23
CA LEU A 106 17.75 -3.12 0.38
C LEU A 106 18.15 -3.39 -1.08
N VAL A 107 19.14 -4.26 -1.30
CA VAL A 107 19.63 -4.61 -2.66
C VAL A 107 18.54 -5.19 -3.58
N PRO A 108 17.89 -6.32 -3.28
CA PRO A 108 16.88 -6.90 -4.16
C PRO A 108 15.70 -5.96 -4.34
N MET A 109 15.37 -5.20 -3.30
CA MET A 109 14.28 -4.24 -3.34
C MET A 109 14.59 -3.05 -4.26
N ALA A 110 15.82 -2.56 -4.27
CA ALA A 110 16.28 -1.53 -5.20
C ALA A 110 16.36 -2.06 -6.64
N LEU A 111 16.78 -3.31 -6.85
CA LEU A 111 16.92 -3.93 -8.17
C LEU A 111 15.58 -4.31 -8.83
N THR A 112 14.59 -4.73 -8.04
CA THR A 112 13.29 -5.20 -8.53
C THR A 112 12.23 -4.11 -8.61
N ARG A 113 12.51 -2.93 -8.07
CA ARG A 113 11.58 -1.78 -8.07
C ARG A 113 11.15 -1.42 -9.49
N ARG A 114 9.84 -1.42 -9.73
CA ARG A 114 9.22 -0.89 -10.96
C ARG A 114 8.42 0.34 -10.60
N ILE A 115 8.74 1.46 -11.23
CA ILE A 115 8.03 2.74 -11.03
C ILE A 115 7.75 3.38 -12.36
N VAL A 116 6.72 4.22 -12.39
CA VAL A 116 6.45 5.14 -13.49
C VAL A 116 6.74 6.55 -13.00
N LEU A 117 7.47 7.31 -13.81
CA LEU A 117 7.80 8.71 -13.59
C LEU A 117 6.92 9.52 -14.53
N LEU A 118 6.09 10.39 -13.96
CA LEU A 118 5.27 11.34 -14.68
C LEU A 118 5.98 12.70 -14.65
N ASP A 119 6.28 13.25 -15.81
CA ASP A 119 6.75 14.62 -15.95
C ASP A 119 5.55 15.53 -16.27
N PRO A 120 5.05 16.31 -15.30
CA PRO A 120 3.92 17.19 -15.53
C PRO A 120 4.26 18.41 -16.41
N ALA A 121 5.54 18.77 -16.57
CA ALA A 121 5.95 19.91 -17.38
C ALA A 121 6.01 19.54 -18.87
N GLU A 122 6.56 18.35 -19.18
CA GLU A 122 6.64 17.85 -20.56
C GLU A 122 5.39 17.06 -20.98
N GLY A 123 4.53 16.68 -20.03
CA GLY A 123 3.39 15.80 -20.30
C GLY A 123 3.82 14.41 -20.76
N THR A 124 4.91 13.88 -20.18
CA THR A 124 5.45 12.56 -20.54
C THR A 124 5.48 11.58 -19.38
N VAL A 125 5.39 10.30 -19.70
CA VAL A 125 5.55 9.18 -18.76
C VAL A 125 6.74 8.32 -19.16
N ARG A 126 7.50 7.88 -18.16
CA ARG A 126 8.67 7.02 -18.32
C ARG A 126 8.61 5.89 -17.31
N ARG A 127 8.81 4.65 -17.76
CA ARG A 127 8.95 3.49 -16.88
C ARG A 127 10.39 3.32 -16.46
N ARG A 128 10.65 3.15 -15.16
CA ARG A 128 11.99 2.82 -14.65
C ARG A 128 11.96 1.51 -13.86
N ARG A 129 12.88 0.60 -14.22
CA ARG A 129 13.13 -0.64 -13.50
C ARG A 129 14.48 -0.58 -12.79
N GLY A 130 14.44 -0.59 -11.47
CA GLY A 130 15.60 -0.55 -10.59
C GLY A 130 16.51 0.67 -10.84
N PRO A 131 17.84 0.52 -10.64
CA PRO A 131 18.79 1.59 -10.89
C PRO A 131 19.03 1.87 -12.39
N GLY A 132 18.53 1.00 -13.29
CA GLY A 132 18.74 1.09 -14.73
C GLY A 132 18.21 2.36 -15.39
N ARG A 133 18.55 2.52 -16.69
CA ARG A 133 18.06 3.62 -17.51
C ARG A 133 16.53 3.56 -17.62
N PRO A 134 15.83 4.70 -17.55
CA PRO A 134 14.39 4.75 -17.81
C PRO A 134 14.10 4.35 -19.25
N SER A 135 12.89 3.85 -19.49
CA SER A 135 12.33 3.62 -20.82
C SER A 135 12.29 4.93 -21.62
N PRO A 136 12.17 4.86 -22.96
CA PRO A 136 11.84 6.04 -23.75
C PRO A 136 10.59 6.73 -23.19
N ALA A 137 10.57 8.06 -23.32
CA ALA A 137 9.44 8.88 -22.94
C ALA A 137 8.25 8.57 -23.85
N ARG A 138 7.08 8.41 -23.24
CA ARG A 138 5.79 8.33 -23.94
C ARG A 138 4.96 9.55 -23.54
N PRO A 139 4.16 10.13 -24.44
CA PRO A 139 3.22 11.18 -24.05
C PRO A 139 2.19 10.61 -23.07
N VAL A 140 1.75 11.43 -22.12
CA VAL A 140 0.67 11.08 -21.17
C VAL A 140 -0.63 10.79 -21.92
N ALA A 141 -0.85 11.43 -23.08
CA ALA A 141 -1.99 11.19 -23.95
C ALA A 141 -2.08 9.75 -24.49
N ASP A 142 -0.98 9.00 -24.52
CA ASP A 142 -1.01 7.57 -24.91
C ASP A 142 -1.65 6.69 -23.81
N VAL A 143 -1.88 7.20 -22.60
CA VAL A 143 -2.46 6.42 -21.50
C VAL A 143 -3.96 6.24 -21.70
N VAL A 144 -4.39 5.01 -21.99
CA VAL A 144 -5.79 4.67 -22.22
C VAL A 144 -6.52 4.36 -20.92
N TRP A 145 -5.86 3.67 -20.01
CA TRP A 145 -6.41 3.33 -18.69
C TRP A 145 -5.31 3.19 -17.65
N ALA A 146 -5.64 3.52 -16.41
CA ALA A 146 -4.74 3.38 -15.26
C ALA A 146 -5.57 2.92 -14.06
N VAL A 147 -5.37 1.68 -13.63
CA VAL A 147 -6.17 1.03 -12.58
C VAL A 147 -5.25 0.49 -11.50
N GLY A 148 -5.62 0.68 -10.25
CA GLY A 148 -4.88 0.15 -9.11
C GLY A 148 -5.78 0.04 -7.89
N ASP A 149 -5.46 -0.92 -7.03
CA ASP A 149 -6.19 -1.17 -5.79
C ASP A 149 -5.48 -0.49 -4.59
N ALA A 150 -6.26 -0.12 -3.58
CA ALA A 150 -5.83 0.60 -2.40
C ALA A 150 -5.09 -0.28 -1.39
N ASP A 151 -5.18 -1.61 -1.54
CA ASP A 151 -4.52 -2.59 -0.70
C ASP A 151 -2.99 -2.55 -0.80
N ARG A 152 -2.30 -2.91 0.30
CA ARG A 152 -0.84 -2.74 0.41
C ARG A 152 -0.03 -3.56 -0.59
N ASP A 153 -0.53 -4.74 -0.94
CA ASP A 153 0.14 -5.66 -1.85
C ASP A 153 -0.39 -5.54 -3.29
N ALA A 154 -1.35 -4.65 -3.51
CA ALA A 154 -1.92 -4.43 -4.82
C ALA A 154 -0.90 -3.85 -5.81
N SER A 155 -0.98 -4.32 -7.05
CA SER A 155 -0.33 -3.69 -8.19
C SER A 155 -1.29 -2.74 -8.90
N ALA A 156 -0.75 -1.64 -9.43
CA ALA A 156 -1.41 -0.89 -10.48
C ALA A 156 -0.98 -1.39 -11.86
N LEU A 157 -1.89 -1.30 -12.81
CA LEU A 157 -1.68 -1.55 -14.22
C LEU A 157 -1.99 -0.26 -14.99
N ILE A 158 -1.11 0.08 -15.93
CA ILE A 158 -1.24 1.25 -16.80
C ILE A 158 -1.17 0.76 -18.23
N GLY A 159 -2.21 0.99 -19.02
CA GLY A 159 -2.26 0.66 -20.43
C GLY A 159 -1.89 1.86 -21.30
N LEU A 160 -0.95 1.67 -22.22
CA LEU A 160 -0.52 2.68 -23.17
C LEU A 160 -0.81 2.22 -24.60
N TYR A 161 -1.39 3.10 -25.40
CA TYR A 161 -1.63 2.89 -26.82
C TYR A 161 -1.09 4.08 -27.62
N PRO A 162 -0.26 3.85 -28.66
CA PRO A 162 0.25 4.94 -29.49
C PRO A 162 -0.89 5.74 -30.14
N GLY A 163 -0.95 7.04 -29.87
CA GLY A 163 -2.01 7.91 -30.38
C GLY A 163 -3.21 8.05 -29.44
N GLY A 164 -3.15 7.43 -28.26
CA GLY A 164 -4.10 7.67 -27.17
C GLY A 164 -5.44 6.94 -27.29
N PRO A 165 -6.40 7.28 -26.39
CA PRO A 165 -7.66 6.55 -26.25
C PRO A 165 -8.54 6.66 -27.49
N ASP A 166 -8.56 7.81 -28.17
CA ASP A 166 -9.36 8.01 -29.39
C ASP A 166 -8.85 7.14 -30.55
N ALA A 167 -7.53 7.01 -30.69
CA ALA A 167 -6.92 6.14 -31.69
C ALA A 167 -7.16 4.66 -31.37
N ALA A 168 -7.11 4.28 -30.09
CA ALA A 168 -7.44 2.92 -29.65
C ALA A 168 -8.90 2.56 -29.97
N ALA A 169 -9.83 3.48 -29.70
CA ALA A 169 -11.24 3.31 -30.02
C ALA A 169 -11.49 3.22 -31.54
N ALA A 170 -10.83 4.07 -32.33
CA ALA A 170 -10.96 4.06 -33.79
C ALA A 170 -10.40 2.77 -34.41
N ALA A 171 -9.28 2.26 -33.88
CA ALA A 171 -8.63 1.05 -34.37
C ALA A 171 -9.35 -0.25 -33.95
N HIS A 172 -10.39 -0.17 -33.11
CA HIS A 172 -10.98 -1.35 -32.43
C HIS A 172 -9.89 -2.21 -31.78
N ALA A 173 -8.88 -1.55 -31.21
CA ALA A 173 -7.74 -2.22 -30.63
C ALA A 173 -8.19 -3.07 -29.44
N ASP A 174 -7.90 -4.37 -29.50
CA ASP A 174 -8.18 -5.26 -28.40
C ASP A 174 -7.18 -5.00 -27.26
N ALA A 175 -7.48 -5.51 -26.06
CA ALA A 175 -6.60 -5.38 -24.90
C ALA A 175 -5.18 -5.97 -25.13
N GLU A 176 -5.02 -6.81 -26.15
CA GLU A 176 -3.73 -7.40 -26.57
C GLU A 176 -2.82 -6.38 -27.27
N ASP A 177 -3.37 -5.36 -27.94
CA ASP A 177 -2.60 -4.34 -28.67
C ASP A 177 -2.08 -3.22 -27.75
N VAL A 178 -2.55 -3.17 -26.51
CA VAL A 178 -2.20 -2.14 -25.53
C VAL A 178 -0.93 -2.55 -24.78
N GLU A 179 0.10 -1.70 -24.78
CA GLU A 179 1.32 -1.92 -23.99
C GLU A 179 0.99 -1.76 -22.50
N GLN A 180 1.22 -2.80 -21.70
CA GLN A 180 0.86 -2.80 -20.28
C GLN A 180 2.08 -2.60 -19.38
N TRP A 181 2.00 -1.60 -18.49
CA TRP A 181 3.00 -1.31 -17.47
C TRP A 181 2.46 -1.66 -16.09
N GLY A 182 3.06 -2.68 -15.46
CA GLY A 182 2.76 -3.04 -14.07
C GLY A 182 3.64 -2.30 -13.06
N VAL A 183 2.99 -1.67 -12.07
CA VAL A 183 3.61 -1.02 -10.91
C VAL A 183 3.19 -1.76 -9.64
N GLY A 184 4.14 -2.40 -8.96
CA GLY A 184 3.83 -3.19 -7.76
C GLY A 184 3.66 -2.34 -6.49
N HIS A 185 2.84 -2.82 -5.56
CA HIS A 185 2.60 -2.26 -4.22
C HIS A 185 2.18 -0.77 -4.24
N ILE A 186 1.24 -0.43 -5.12
CA ILE A 186 0.76 0.94 -5.29
C ILE A 186 0.03 1.46 -4.04
N GLY A 187 -0.69 0.57 -3.34
CA GLY A 187 -1.40 0.87 -2.10
C GLY A 187 -0.54 0.76 -0.84
N TRP A 188 0.79 0.74 -0.96
CA TRP A 188 1.68 0.67 0.21
C TRP A 188 1.60 1.92 1.09
N ASP A 189 1.65 3.10 0.48
CA ASP A 189 1.53 4.40 1.14
C ASP A 189 0.59 5.33 0.34
N ASP A 190 0.03 6.34 1.00
CA ASP A 190 -0.96 7.24 0.37
C ASP A 190 -0.31 8.08 -0.75
N ALA A 191 0.96 8.47 -0.61
CA ALA A 191 1.68 9.26 -1.60
C ALA A 191 1.95 8.50 -2.92
N ALA A 192 2.16 7.19 -2.85
CA ALA A 192 2.32 6.32 -4.03
C ALA A 192 0.99 6.18 -4.77
N PHE A 193 -0.10 6.01 -4.03
CA PHE A 193 -1.45 5.95 -4.60
C PHE A 193 -1.88 7.30 -5.18
N ASP A 194 -1.55 8.41 -4.52
CA ASP A 194 -1.76 9.75 -5.06
C ASP A 194 -0.95 10.00 -6.34
N GLY A 195 0.20 9.33 -6.53
CA GLY A 195 0.92 9.30 -7.80
C GLY A 195 0.07 8.72 -8.93
N LEU A 196 -0.66 7.62 -8.68
CA LEU A 196 -1.57 7.04 -9.66
C LEU A 196 -2.75 7.98 -9.96
N ARG A 197 -3.32 8.61 -8.92
CA ARG A 197 -4.40 9.59 -9.08
C ARG A 197 -3.94 10.80 -9.91
N ALA A 198 -2.73 11.29 -9.69
CA ALA A 198 -2.15 12.36 -10.48
C ALA A 198 -1.91 11.96 -11.94
N LEU A 199 -1.54 10.69 -12.19
CA LEU A 199 -1.43 10.16 -13.56
C LEU A 199 -2.80 10.08 -14.25
N GLN A 200 -3.82 9.60 -13.54
CA GLN A 200 -5.20 9.56 -14.06
C GLN A 200 -5.67 10.96 -14.44
N ASP A 201 -5.50 11.92 -13.54
CA ASP A 201 -5.85 13.33 -13.77
C ASP A 201 -5.11 13.91 -14.98
N ALA A 202 -3.80 13.69 -15.08
CA ALA A 202 -2.99 14.17 -16.20
C ALA A 202 -3.36 13.49 -17.55
N ALA A 203 -3.85 12.25 -17.51
CA ALA A 203 -4.34 11.52 -18.69
C ALA A 203 -5.79 11.86 -19.07
N GLY A 204 -6.45 12.77 -18.35
CA GLY A 204 -7.87 13.09 -18.56
C GLY A 204 -8.84 11.99 -18.10
N LEU A 205 -8.34 11.02 -17.31
CA LEU A 205 -9.16 9.97 -16.70
C LEU A 205 -9.74 10.47 -15.38
N ALA A 206 -10.91 9.94 -15.00
CA ALA A 206 -11.49 10.22 -13.70
C ALA A 206 -10.57 9.69 -12.58
N PRO A 207 -10.00 10.55 -11.72
CA PRO A 207 -9.09 10.10 -10.67
C PRO A 207 -9.83 9.25 -9.63
N ALA A 208 -9.19 8.17 -9.18
CA ALA A 208 -9.73 7.35 -8.11
C ALA A 208 -9.94 8.18 -6.82
N PRO A 209 -10.86 7.80 -5.93
CA PRO A 209 -10.96 8.39 -4.59
C PRO A 209 -9.65 8.24 -3.80
N PRO A 210 -9.39 9.09 -2.79
CA PRO A 210 -8.22 8.93 -1.95
C PRO A 210 -8.14 7.55 -1.30
N ARG A 211 -6.92 7.02 -1.18
CA ARG A 211 -6.67 5.67 -0.62
C ARG A 211 -7.36 5.43 0.74
N PRO A 212 -7.33 6.36 1.72
CA PRO A 212 -8.00 6.13 3.01
C PRO A 212 -9.52 5.91 2.88
N VAL A 213 -10.16 6.52 1.88
CA VAL A 213 -11.60 6.35 1.61
C VAL A 213 -11.89 4.95 1.08
N LEU A 214 -11.07 4.48 0.14
CA LEU A 214 -11.17 3.12 -0.43
C LEU A 214 -10.92 2.05 0.63
N VAL A 215 -9.84 2.20 1.42
CA VAL A 215 -9.53 1.27 2.53
C VAL A 215 -10.64 1.27 3.59
N ALA A 216 -11.20 2.43 3.93
CA ALA A 216 -12.29 2.51 4.90
C ALA A 216 -13.56 1.82 4.38
N ARG A 217 -13.89 2.00 3.09
CA ARG A 217 -15.00 1.31 2.44
C ARG A 217 -14.81 -0.19 2.47
N GLU A 218 -13.66 -0.68 2.05
CA GLU A 218 -13.39 -2.11 2.00
C GLU A 218 -13.40 -2.75 3.39
N ARG A 219 -12.85 -2.05 4.40
CA ARG A 219 -12.96 -2.49 5.80
C ARG A 219 -14.40 -2.62 6.26
N ARG A 220 -15.27 -1.66 5.94
CA ARG A 220 -16.70 -1.73 6.26
C ARG A 220 -17.34 -2.95 5.58
N GLU A 221 -17.05 -3.18 4.31
CA GLU A 221 -17.58 -4.33 3.56
C GLU A 221 -17.11 -5.68 4.15
N ARG A 222 -15.82 -5.82 4.49
CA ARG A 222 -15.29 -7.02 5.16
C ARG A 222 -15.93 -7.24 6.53
N HIS A 223 -16.09 -6.19 7.32
CA HIS A 223 -16.75 -6.27 8.63
C HIS A 223 -18.23 -6.65 8.51
N ALA A 224 -18.96 -6.05 7.57
CA ALA A 224 -20.35 -6.39 7.31
C ALA A 224 -20.49 -7.86 6.86
N ALA A 225 -19.59 -8.34 5.98
CA ALA A 225 -19.57 -9.74 5.56
C ALA A 225 -19.31 -10.70 6.74
N ALA A 226 -18.35 -10.38 7.61
CA ALA A 226 -18.07 -11.17 8.81
C ALA A 226 -19.26 -11.19 9.79
N ASN A 227 -19.90 -10.04 10.01
CA ASN A 227 -21.08 -9.93 10.87
C ASN A 227 -22.27 -10.70 10.29
N ARG A 228 -22.50 -10.66 8.98
CA ARG A 228 -23.54 -11.46 8.31
C ARG A 228 -23.32 -12.95 8.54
N GLU A 229 -22.08 -13.42 8.41
CA GLU A 229 -21.72 -14.81 8.65
C GLU A 229 -21.97 -15.22 10.10
N LEU A 230 -21.59 -14.39 11.07
CA LEU A 230 -21.89 -14.62 12.49
C LEU A 230 -23.40 -14.64 12.77
N ALA A 231 -24.16 -13.71 12.20
CA ALA A 231 -25.61 -13.66 12.34
C ALA A 231 -26.26 -14.94 11.82
N ARG A 232 -25.84 -15.43 10.64
CA ARG A 232 -26.32 -16.70 10.07
C ARG A 232 -26.06 -17.88 10.98
N ARG A 233 -24.87 -17.99 11.58
CA ARG A 233 -24.52 -19.10 12.49
C ARG A 233 -25.39 -19.16 13.74
N VAL A 234 -25.86 -18.00 14.21
CA VAL A 234 -26.67 -17.86 15.42
C VAL A 234 -28.17 -17.82 15.10
N GLY A 235 -28.56 -17.87 13.82
CA GLY A 235 -29.95 -17.75 13.38
C GLY A 235 -30.55 -16.35 13.58
N MET A 236 -29.69 -15.33 13.71
CA MET A 236 -30.09 -13.95 13.89
C MET A 236 -30.36 -13.28 12.54
N PRO A 237 -31.50 -12.58 12.35
CA PRO A 237 -31.80 -11.89 11.10
C PRO A 237 -30.85 -10.71 10.86
N TRP A 238 -30.38 -10.56 9.62
CA TRP A 238 -29.55 -9.44 9.21
C TRP A 238 -30.37 -8.15 9.10
N ARG A 239 -29.80 -7.02 9.55
CA ARG A 239 -30.32 -5.67 9.35
C ARG A 239 -29.21 -4.81 8.74
N GLU A 240 -29.54 -3.96 7.78
CA GLU A 240 -28.53 -3.13 7.10
C GLU A 240 -27.82 -2.14 8.04
N GLU A 241 -28.48 -1.72 9.12
CA GLU A 241 -27.87 -0.89 10.17
C GLU A 241 -26.61 -1.52 10.80
N TYR A 242 -26.46 -2.85 10.77
CA TYR A 242 -25.29 -3.55 11.30
C TYR A 242 -24.03 -3.41 10.44
N ALA A 243 -24.18 -2.96 9.19
CA ALA A 243 -23.05 -2.67 8.31
C ALA A 243 -22.27 -1.43 8.81
N ASP A 244 -22.98 -0.46 9.37
CA ASP A 244 -22.43 0.83 9.78
C ASP A 244 -22.32 0.99 11.31
N ASP A 245 -23.24 0.40 12.09
CA ASP A 245 -23.21 0.42 13.56
C ASP A 245 -22.79 -0.94 14.15
N ARG A 246 -21.49 -1.04 14.45
CA ARG A 246 -20.91 -2.21 15.12
C ARG A 246 -21.48 -2.45 16.52
N ALA A 247 -21.83 -1.39 17.26
CA ALA A 247 -22.34 -1.52 18.61
C ALA A 247 -23.77 -2.08 18.60
N ALA A 248 -24.60 -1.69 17.63
CA ALA A 248 -25.92 -2.29 17.40
C ALA A 248 -25.82 -3.79 17.13
N PHE A 249 -24.93 -4.20 16.21
CA PHE A 249 -24.71 -5.61 15.94
C PHE A 249 -24.29 -6.39 17.19
N GLN A 250 -23.32 -5.87 17.95
CA GLN A 250 -22.78 -6.57 19.13
C GLN A 250 -23.85 -6.75 20.22
N ARG A 251 -24.69 -5.73 20.46
CA ARG A 251 -25.79 -5.82 21.44
C ARG A 251 -26.77 -6.93 21.10
N ASP A 252 -27.23 -6.96 19.84
CA ASP A 252 -28.23 -7.92 19.39
C ASP A 252 -27.64 -9.33 19.26
N PHE A 253 -26.38 -9.44 18.85
CA PHE A 253 -25.64 -10.70 18.81
C PHE A 253 -25.42 -11.31 20.20
N ASP A 254 -24.98 -10.50 21.18
CA ASP A 254 -24.79 -10.99 22.56
C ASP A 254 -26.13 -11.41 23.19
N ARG A 255 -27.22 -10.70 22.88
CA ARG A 255 -28.57 -11.10 23.29
C ARG A 255 -28.94 -12.45 22.68
N ALA A 256 -28.80 -12.63 21.36
CA ALA A 256 -29.10 -13.89 20.69
C ALA A 256 -28.28 -15.06 21.27
N ARG A 257 -27.00 -14.82 21.59
CA ARG A 257 -26.14 -15.80 22.25
C ARG A 257 -26.60 -16.14 23.68
N ARG A 258 -27.09 -15.16 24.46
CA ARG A 258 -27.64 -15.40 25.81
C ARG A 258 -28.96 -16.18 25.77
N VAL A 259 -29.81 -15.93 24.78
CA VAL A 259 -31.04 -16.69 24.55
C VAL A 259 -30.72 -18.15 24.20
N LEU A 260 -29.82 -18.39 23.26
CA LEU A 260 -29.38 -19.76 22.91
C LEU A 260 -28.70 -20.48 24.08
N GLY A 261 -27.97 -19.74 24.93
CA GLY A 261 -27.35 -20.27 26.14
C GLY A 261 -28.29 -20.42 27.34
N GLY A 262 -29.60 -20.20 27.18
CA GLY A 262 -30.61 -20.37 28.25
C GLY A 262 -30.52 -19.33 29.37
N ARG A 263 -29.79 -18.22 29.18
CA ARG A 263 -29.64 -17.14 30.17
C ARG A 263 -30.71 -16.04 30.06
N GLU A 264 -31.40 -15.98 28.92
CA GLU A 264 -32.52 -15.05 28.68
C GLU A 264 -33.66 -15.81 27.96
N PRO A 265 -34.94 -15.45 28.22
CA PRO A 265 -36.07 -16.03 27.52
C PRO A 265 -36.08 -15.62 26.04
N GLY A 266 -36.34 -16.59 25.16
CA GLY A 266 -36.65 -16.34 23.74
C GLY A 266 -37.95 -15.56 23.62
N ARG A 267 -38.00 -14.61 22.68
CA ARG A 267 -39.19 -13.83 22.37
C ARG A 267 -40.06 -14.54 21.35
#